data_AF-A0A923U2G3-F1
#
_entry.id   AF-A0A923U2G3-F1
#
_cell.length_a   1.000
_cell.length_b   1.000
_cell.length_c   1.000
_cell.angle_alpha   90.00
_cell.angle_beta   90.00
_cell.angle_gamma   90.00
#
_symmetry.space_group_name_H-M   'P 1'
#
loop_
_entity.id
_entity.type
_entity.pdbx_description
1 polymer ?
#
loop_
_entity_poly.entity_id
_entity_poly.type
_entity_poly.pdbx_seq_one_letter_code
_entity_poly.pdbx_strand_id
1 'polypeptide(L)'
;MGRFSEIKIDWAPFVVCAAGIKAPYPRALSTPEGLGDRLRFVAFAEKQATHAFAAAAELFPEVSEAVKKIWLTISREEEKHLTWLIYRMRELGVVIEERPQSLALWKSFDHCENPARFAEFMASAEERGRSAGVQFYETLLKIDAQSARLFQQIAKEEEEHIRLAKAVIEYNFQVPDDFNYAIDGLPLEQYGEI
;
A
#
# COMPACT_ATOMS: atom_id res chain seq x y z
N MET A 1 -21.49 -11.52 0.90
CA MET A 1 -20.03 -11.64 1.10
C MET A 1 -19.41 -11.16 -0.20
N GLY A 2 -18.46 -10.21 -0.16
CA GLY A 2 -17.92 -9.61 -1.38
C GLY A 2 -16.85 -10.50 -2.01
N ARG A 3 -16.57 -10.28 -3.30
CA ARG A 3 -15.64 -11.13 -4.09
C ARG A 3 -14.22 -11.20 -3.50
N PHE A 4 -13.76 -10.14 -2.83
CA PHE A 4 -12.43 -10.09 -2.22
C PHE A 4 -12.34 -10.98 -0.97
N SER A 5 -13.38 -11.03 -0.14
CA SER A 5 -13.41 -11.84 1.08
C SER A 5 -13.34 -13.36 0.86
N GLU A 6 -13.58 -13.83 -0.37
CA GLU A 6 -13.47 -15.25 -0.74
C GLU A 6 -12.02 -15.66 -1.03
N ILE A 7 -11.14 -14.69 -1.32
CA ILE A 7 -9.73 -14.92 -1.62
C ILE A 7 -8.98 -15.19 -0.31
N LYS A 8 -8.32 -16.35 -0.25
CA LYS A 8 -7.46 -16.71 0.88
C LYS A 8 -6.08 -16.07 0.70
N ILE A 9 -5.80 -15.07 1.53
CA ILE A 9 -4.50 -14.40 1.58
C ILE A 9 -3.72 -14.89 2.80
N ASP A 10 -2.43 -15.15 2.61
CA ASP A 10 -1.49 -15.32 3.71
C ASP A 10 -1.00 -13.96 4.20
N TRP A 11 -1.46 -13.58 5.39
CA TRP A 11 -1.09 -12.29 6.00
C TRP A 11 0.26 -12.34 6.73
N ALA A 12 0.88 -13.50 6.92
CA ALA A 12 2.16 -13.64 7.59
C ALA A 12 3.26 -12.73 6.97
N PRO A 13 4.18 -12.16 7.77
CA PRO A 13 4.32 -12.36 9.23
C PRO A 13 3.34 -11.52 10.07
N PHE A 14 2.46 -10.71 9.48
CA PHE A 14 1.54 -9.90 10.26
C PHE A 14 0.50 -10.77 10.98
N VAL A 15 0.31 -10.47 12.26
CA VAL A 15 -0.83 -11.01 13.02
C VAL A 15 -2.05 -10.14 12.71
N VAL A 16 -3.19 -10.77 12.49
CA VAL A 16 -4.42 -10.09 12.13
C VAL A 16 -5.42 -10.16 13.28
N CYS A 17 -6.17 -9.08 13.50
CA CYS A 17 -7.26 -9.06 14.48
C CYS A 17 -8.30 -10.13 14.16
N ALA A 18 -8.78 -10.83 15.18
CA ALA A 18 -9.95 -11.70 15.07
C ALA A 18 -11.17 -10.91 14.59
N ALA A 19 -12.12 -11.60 13.94
CA ALA A 19 -13.33 -10.97 13.44
C ALA A 19 -14.09 -10.23 14.56
N GLY A 20 -14.50 -8.98 14.29
CA GLY A 20 -15.18 -8.13 15.27
C GLY A 20 -14.27 -7.42 16.28
N ILE A 21 -12.97 -7.74 16.31
CA ILE A 21 -12.01 -7.09 17.20
C ILE A 21 -11.31 -5.93 16.48
N LYS A 22 -11.23 -4.78 17.15
CA LYS A 22 -10.50 -3.62 16.65
C LYS A 22 -9.01 -3.78 16.92
N ALA A 23 -8.18 -3.32 15.99
CA ALA A 23 -6.74 -3.18 16.23
C ALA A 23 -6.50 -2.24 17.42
N PRO A 24 -5.48 -2.50 18.25
CA PRO A 24 -5.20 -1.68 19.40
C PRO A 24 -4.75 -0.29 18.93
N TYR A 25 -5.11 0.75 19.69
CA TYR A 25 -4.71 2.11 19.35
C TYR A 25 -3.19 2.24 19.29
N PRO A 26 -2.67 3.02 18.32
CA PRO A 26 -1.24 3.25 18.18
C PRO A 26 -0.70 4.01 19.39
N ARG A 27 0.48 3.60 19.88
CA ARG A 27 1.23 4.30 20.92
C ARG A 27 1.76 5.65 20.39
N ALA A 28 2.24 6.49 21.31
CA ALA A 28 2.72 7.83 20.96
C ALA A 28 3.92 7.75 20.00
N LEU A 29 3.89 8.48 18.89
CA LEU A 29 4.90 8.41 17.83
C LEU A 29 6.32 8.76 18.32
N SER A 30 6.44 9.56 19.38
CA SER A 30 7.72 9.91 20.00
C SER A 30 8.38 8.77 20.78
N THR A 31 7.77 7.59 20.85
CA THR A 31 8.31 6.39 21.50
C THR A 31 8.75 5.37 20.44
N PRO A 32 9.80 4.56 20.70
CA PRO A 32 10.20 3.47 19.80
C PRO A 32 9.03 2.55 19.45
N GLU A 33 8.21 2.24 20.46
CA GLU A 33 7.00 1.44 20.34
C GLU A 33 5.95 2.05 19.40
N GLY A 34 5.72 3.37 19.50
CA GLY A 34 4.79 4.08 18.65
C GLY A 34 5.28 4.23 17.21
N LEU A 35 6.60 4.40 17.00
CA LEU A 35 7.20 4.32 15.67
C LEU A 35 7.00 2.92 15.06
N GLY A 36 7.25 1.87 15.84
CA GLY A 36 6.96 0.49 15.43
C GLY A 36 5.48 0.26 15.09
N ASP A 37 4.56 0.86 15.84
CA ASP A 37 3.12 0.80 15.54
C ASP A 37 2.79 1.46 14.19
N ARG A 38 3.43 2.58 13.83
CA ARG A 38 3.24 3.22 12.53
C ARG A 38 3.80 2.39 11.38
N LEU A 39 5.03 1.89 11.54
CA LEU A 39 5.67 1.07 10.51
C LEU A 39 4.85 -0.20 10.23
N ARG A 40 4.38 -0.91 11.27
CA ARG A 40 3.51 -2.09 11.08
C ARG A 40 2.19 -1.74 10.38
N PHE A 41 1.57 -0.63 10.77
CA PHE A 41 0.29 -0.21 10.19
C PHE A 41 0.44 0.08 8.69
N VAL A 42 1.47 0.83 8.31
CA VAL A 42 1.71 1.23 6.92
C VAL A 42 2.14 0.03 6.10
N ALA A 43 3.08 -0.78 6.60
CA ALA A 43 3.50 -2.00 5.91
C ALA A 43 2.33 -2.96 5.67
N PHE A 44 1.41 -3.08 6.62
CA PHE A 44 0.22 -3.90 6.43
C PHE A 44 -0.81 -3.28 5.48
N ALA A 45 -0.81 -1.95 5.31
CA ALA A 45 -1.58 -1.29 4.27
C ALA A 45 -1.01 -1.62 2.88
N GLU A 46 0.31 -1.50 2.68
CA GLU A 46 0.96 -1.84 1.41
C GLU A 46 0.69 -3.30 1.05
N LYS A 47 0.82 -4.22 2.01
CA LYS A 47 0.50 -5.64 1.79
C LYS A 47 -0.96 -5.85 1.34
N GLN A 48 -1.90 -5.12 1.92
CA GLN A 48 -3.31 -5.20 1.50
C GLN A 48 -3.50 -4.61 0.09
N ALA A 49 -2.81 -3.52 -0.26
CA ALA A 49 -2.84 -2.91 -1.59
C ALA A 49 -2.23 -3.83 -2.66
N THR A 50 -1.06 -4.42 -2.39
CA THR A 50 -0.42 -5.45 -3.23
C THR A 50 -1.42 -6.53 -3.63
N HIS A 51 -2.08 -7.14 -2.64
CA HIS A 51 -3.04 -8.21 -2.89
C HIS A 51 -4.31 -7.70 -3.56
N ALA A 52 -4.77 -6.49 -3.25
CA ALA A 52 -5.99 -5.94 -3.82
C ALA A 52 -5.85 -5.67 -5.32
N PHE A 53 -4.74 -5.05 -5.74
CA PHE A 53 -4.46 -4.81 -7.15
C PHE A 53 -4.27 -6.12 -7.94
N ALA A 54 -3.54 -7.09 -7.37
CA ALA A 54 -3.38 -8.40 -8.00
C ALA A 54 -4.73 -9.11 -8.17
N ALA A 55 -5.55 -9.14 -7.11
CA ALA A 55 -6.88 -9.75 -7.15
C ALA A 55 -7.81 -9.04 -8.15
N ALA A 56 -7.78 -7.71 -8.23
CA ALA A 56 -8.63 -6.95 -9.15
C ALA A 56 -8.39 -7.34 -10.61
N ALA A 57 -7.13 -7.58 -11.01
CA ALA A 57 -6.79 -8.00 -12.37
C ALA A 57 -7.43 -9.35 -12.77
N GLU A 58 -7.73 -10.21 -11.79
CA GLU A 58 -8.41 -11.49 -11.99
C GLU A 58 -9.94 -11.36 -11.83
N LEU A 59 -10.40 -10.57 -10.84
CA LEU A 59 -11.82 -10.45 -10.48
C LEU A 59 -12.65 -9.62 -11.46
N PHE A 60 -12.02 -8.76 -12.25
CA PHE A 60 -12.66 -7.92 -13.26
C PHE A 60 -12.20 -8.32 -14.68
N PRO A 61 -12.61 -9.48 -15.20
CA PRO A 61 -12.17 -9.96 -16.51
C PRO A 61 -12.60 -9.04 -17.67
N GLU A 62 -13.58 -8.18 -17.44
CA GLU A 62 -14.13 -7.24 -18.42
C GLU A 62 -13.23 -6.03 -18.74
N VAL A 63 -12.23 -5.73 -17.90
CA VAL A 63 -11.30 -4.63 -18.17
C VAL A 63 -10.27 -5.02 -19.24
N SER A 64 -9.73 -4.03 -19.94
CA SER A 64 -8.71 -4.30 -20.96
C SER A 64 -7.42 -4.88 -20.37
N GLU A 65 -6.63 -5.58 -21.18
CA GLU A 65 -5.33 -6.12 -20.75
C GLU A 65 -4.36 -5.01 -20.30
N ALA A 66 -4.47 -3.82 -20.87
CA ALA A 66 -3.74 -2.64 -20.43
C ALA A 66 -4.08 -2.25 -18.97
N VAL A 67 -5.35 -2.28 -18.59
CA VAL A 67 -5.77 -2.01 -17.20
C VAL A 67 -5.26 -3.09 -16.25
N LYS A 68 -5.34 -4.37 -16.63
CA LYS A 68 -4.76 -5.46 -15.83
C LYS A 68 -3.26 -5.29 -15.63
N LYS A 69 -2.53 -4.91 -16.68
CA LYS A 69 -1.10 -4.59 -16.58
C LYS A 69 -0.84 -3.44 -15.61
N ILE A 70 -1.63 -2.37 -15.65
CA ILE A 70 -1.51 -1.26 -14.69
C ILE A 70 -1.65 -1.76 -13.25
N TRP A 71 -2.72 -2.50 -12.95
CA TRP A 71 -2.92 -3.00 -11.59
C TRP A 71 -1.80 -3.95 -11.16
N LEU A 72 -1.35 -4.85 -12.03
CA LEU A 72 -0.22 -5.73 -11.73
C LEU A 72 1.10 -4.97 -11.55
N THR A 73 1.30 -3.85 -12.25
CA THR A 73 2.45 -2.96 -12.04
C THR A 73 2.38 -2.32 -10.66
N ILE A 74 1.25 -1.69 -10.30
CA ILE A 74 1.10 -1.05 -8.98
C ILE A 74 1.26 -2.09 -7.87
N SER A 75 0.66 -3.27 -8.01
CA SER A 75 0.82 -4.39 -7.06
C SER A 75 2.30 -4.71 -6.74
N ARG A 76 3.18 -4.67 -7.74
CA ARG A 76 4.63 -4.91 -7.56
C ARG A 76 5.33 -3.75 -6.86
N GLU A 77 4.92 -2.52 -7.11
CA GLU A 77 5.45 -1.36 -6.42
C GLU A 77 5.04 -1.33 -4.94
N GLU A 78 3.80 -1.71 -4.63
CA GLU A 78 3.34 -1.88 -3.24
C GLU A 78 4.18 -2.94 -2.49
N GLU A 79 4.51 -4.06 -3.16
CA GLU A 79 5.39 -5.08 -2.57
C GLU A 79 6.81 -4.56 -2.31
N LYS A 80 7.30 -3.67 -3.18
CA LYS A 80 8.59 -2.99 -3.00
C LYS A 80 8.53 -2.06 -1.78
N HIS A 81 7.48 -1.27 -1.61
CA HIS A 81 7.28 -0.41 -0.43
C HIS A 81 7.17 -1.21 0.86
N LEU A 82 6.39 -2.31 0.84
CA LEU A 82 6.33 -3.29 1.93
C LEU A 82 7.73 -3.76 2.31
N THR A 83 8.54 -4.17 1.33
CA THR A 83 9.91 -4.66 1.56
C THR A 83 10.77 -3.62 2.28
N TRP A 84 10.70 -2.34 1.87
CA TRP A 84 11.44 -1.27 2.55
C TRP A 84 10.99 -1.07 3.99
N LEU A 85 9.69 -1.11 4.25
CA LEU A 85 9.15 -0.96 5.60
C LEU A 85 9.51 -2.14 6.50
N ILE A 86 9.49 -3.38 5.97
CA ILE A 86 9.97 -4.57 6.70
C ILE A 86 11.45 -4.44 7.05
N TYR A 87 12.28 -4.04 6.09
CA TYR A 87 13.71 -3.80 6.34
C TYR A 87 13.90 -2.75 7.44
N ARG A 88 13.16 -1.63 7.36
CA ARG A 88 13.25 -0.57 8.37
C ARG A 88 12.83 -1.04 9.76
N MET A 89 11.77 -1.84 9.85
CA MET A 89 11.36 -2.45 11.12
C MET A 89 12.46 -3.34 11.70
N ARG A 90 13.14 -4.13 10.85
CA ARG A 90 14.26 -4.97 11.27
C ARG A 90 15.43 -4.14 11.82
N GLU A 91 15.83 -3.06 11.14
CA GLU A 91 16.89 -2.16 11.62
C GLU A 91 16.57 -1.58 13.01
N LEU A 92 15.31 -1.26 13.26
CA LEU A 92 14.84 -0.70 14.52
C LEU A 92 14.55 -1.76 15.61
N GLY A 93 14.72 -3.04 15.30
CA GLY A 93 14.37 -4.14 16.22
C GLY A 93 12.85 -4.27 16.48
N VAL A 94 12.01 -3.74 15.60
CA VAL A 94 10.55 -3.84 15.68
C VAL A 94 10.12 -5.25 15.32
N VAL A 95 9.39 -5.90 16.22
CA VAL A 95 8.81 -7.23 15.99
C VAL A 95 7.48 -7.10 15.25
N ILE A 96 7.34 -7.67 14.06
CA ILE A 96 6.17 -7.47 13.19
C ILE A 96 4.91 -8.09 13.83
N GLU A 97 5.07 -9.24 14.46
CA GLU A 97 4.04 -10.05 15.11
C GLU A 97 3.53 -9.45 16.43
N GLU A 98 4.24 -8.46 17.00
CA GLU A 98 4.00 -7.94 18.35
C GLU A 98 2.56 -7.45 18.54
N ARG A 99 1.95 -6.91 17.48
CA ARG A 99 0.62 -6.29 17.56
C ARG A 99 -0.26 -6.61 16.35
N PRO A 100 -1.51 -7.02 16.59
CA PRO A 100 -2.40 -7.41 15.51
C PRO A 100 -2.84 -6.19 14.69
N GLN A 101 -2.93 -6.37 13.38
CA GLN A 101 -3.36 -5.37 12.41
C GLN A 101 -4.82 -5.59 11.97
N SER A 102 -5.44 -4.53 11.46
CA SER A 102 -6.84 -4.54 11.03
C SER A 102 -6.96 -4.85 9.54
N LEU A 103 -7.84 -5.79 9.16
CA LEU A 103 -8.25 -6.04 7.77
C LEU A 103 -9.31 -5.04 7.26
N ALA A 104 -9.46 -3.87 7.89
CA ALA A 104 -10.50 -2.92 7.49
C ALA A 104 -10.35 -2.46 6.04
N LEU A 105 -9.11 -2.23 5.57
CA LEU A 105 -8.84 -1.87 4.18
C LEU A 105 -9.21 -3.02 3.24
N TRP A 106 -8.71 -4.23 3.49
CA TRP A 106 -9.05 -5.42 2.69
C TRP A 106 -10.56 -5.65 2.58
N LYS A 107 -11.28 -5.57 3.71
CA LYS A 107 -12.73 -5.75 3.76
C LYS A 107 -13.48 -4.65 3.03
N SER A 108 -12.93 -3.44 2.93
CA SER A 108 -13.59 -2.37 2.19
C SER A 108 -13.67 -2.64 0.69
N PHE A 109 -12.76 -3.47 0.14
CA PHE A 109 -12.82 -3.89 -1.26
C PHE A 109 -14.02 -4.79 -1.59
N ASP A 110 -14.66 -5.40 -0.59
CA ASP A 110 -15.92 -6.13 -0.80
C ASP A 110 -17.05 -5.22 -1.32
N HIS A 111 -16.95 -3.91 -1.11
CA HIS A 111 -17.88 -2.91 -1.63
C HIS A 111 -17.50 -2.40 -3.03
N CYS A 112 -16.37 -2.82 -3.59
CA CYS A 112 -15.95 -2.49 -4.94
C CYS A 112 -16.63 -3.45 -5.93
N GLU A 113 -17.92 -3.20 -6.20
CA GLU A 113 -18.77 -4.10 -6.98
C GLU A 113 -18.42 -4.16 -8.47
N ASN A 114 -17.64 -3.21 -8.97
CA ASN A 114 -17.24 -3.10 -10.38
C ASN A 114 -15.84 -2.43 -10.47
N PRO A 115 -15.15 -2.54 -11.62
CA PRO A 115 -13.80 -2.01 -11.78
C PRO A 115 -13.72 -0.49 -11.58
N ALA A 116 -14.80 0.25 -11.87
CA ALA A 116 -14.83 1.69 -11.63
C ALA A 116 -14.79 2.05 -10.15
N ARG A 117 -15.62 1.37 -9.33
CA ARG A 117 -15.58 1.53 -7.88
C ARG A 117 -14.24 1.14 -7.29
N PHE A 118 -13.62 0.07 -7.80
CA PHE A 118 -12.29 -0.34 -7.38
C PHE A 118 -11.24 0.76 -7.69
N ALA A 119 -11.18 1.23 -8.93
CA ALA A 119 -10.21 2.25 -9.34
C ALA A 119 -10.41 3.58 -8.59
N GLU A 120 -11.64 4.04 -8.41
CA GLU A 120 -11.98 5.22 -7.61
C GLU A 120 -11.52 5.06 -6.15
N PHE A 121 -11.80 3.90 -5.56
CA PHE A 121 -11.46 3.62 -4.18
C PHE A 121 -9.94 3.58 -3.99
N MET A 122 -9.21 2.87 -4.86
CA MET A 122 -7.75 2.78 -4.79
C MET A 122 -7.09 4.14 -4.99
N ALA A 123 -7.47 4.90 -6.03
CA ALA A 123 -6.93 6.24 -6.24
C ALA A 123 -7.14 7.16 -5.02
N SER A 124 -8.27 7.01 -4.33
CA SER A 124 -8.54 7.73 -3.08
C SER A 124 -7.74 7.19 -1.88
N ALA A 125 -7.50 5.88 -1.81
CA ALA A 125 -6.68 5.26 -0.78
C ALA A 125 -5.22 5.70 -0.87
N GLU A 126 -4.63 5.65 -2.07
CA GLU A 126 -3.25 6.09 -2.31
C GLU A 126 -3.07 7.57 -2.02
N GLU A 127 -4.02 8.43 -2.43
CA GLU A 127 -3.94 9.86 -2.11
C GLU A 127 -3.97 10.14 -0.59
N ARG A 128 -4.71 9.33 0.18
CA ARG A 128 -4.68 9.42 1.65
C ARG A 128 -3.36 8.90 2.23
N GLY A 129 -2.83 7.80 1.70
CA GLY A 129 -1.52 7.26 2.08
C GLY A 129 -0.40 8.27 1.84
N ARG A 130 -0.34 8.80 0.62
CA ARG A 130 0.56 9.89 0.20
C ARG A 130 0.49 11.10 1.12
N SER A 131 -0.72 11.62 1.33
CA SER A 131 -0.95 12.79 2.19
C SER A 131 -0.47 12.54 3.63
N ALA A 132 -0.73 11.34 4.17
CA ALA A 132 -0.26 10.95 5.48
C ALA A 132 1.27 10.84 5.54
N GLY A 133 1.91 10.26 4.52
CA GLY A 133 3.37 10.18 4.41
C GLY A 133 4.04 11.56 4.41
N VAL A 134 3.50 12.50 3.64
CA VAL A 134 3.97 13.90 3.62
C VAL A 134 3.82 14.56 4.99
N GLN A 135 2.68 14.39 5.65
CA GLN A 135 2.45 14.95 6.98
C GLN A 135 3.37 14.32 8.05
N PHE A 136 3.64 13.02 7.95
CA PHE A 136 4.52 12.33 8.88
C PHE A 136 5.98 12.73 8.71
N TYR A 137 6.42 13.12 7.52
CA TYR A 137 7.81 13.49 7.27
C TYR A 137 8.33 14.52 8.28
N GLU A 138 7.63 15.64 8.47
CA GLU A 138 8.10 16.71 9.36
C GLU A 138 8.16 16.27 10.84
N THR A 139 7.24 15.40 11.24
CA THR A 139 7.19 14.87 12.61
C THR A 139 8.29 13.83 12.82
N LEU A 140 8.44 12.90 11.89
CA LEU A 140 9.44 11.84 11.93
C LEU A 140 10.85 12.38 11.78
N LEU A 141 11.07 13.47 11.04
CA LEU A 141 12.41 14.04 10.88
C LEU A 141 13.07 14.41 12.22
N LYS A 142 12.25 14.73 13.23
CA LYS A 142 12.68 15.06 14.60
C LYS A 142 12.88 13.85 15.51
N ILE A 143 12.36 12.68 15.11
CA ILE A 143 12.32 11.45 15.91
C ILE A 143 13.30 10.43 15.32
N ASP A 144 13.14 10.14 14.03
CA ASP A 144 13.94 9.20 13.26
C ASP A 144 14.01 9.64 11.79
N ALA A 145 15.11 10.30 11.43
CA ALA A 145 15.27 10.91 10.11
C ALA A 145 15.32 9.87 8.96
N GLN A 146 15.73 8.63 9.24
CA GLN A 146 15.75 7.57 8.23
C GLN A 146 14.35 7.09 7.89
N SER A 147 13.49 6.84 8.89
CA SER A 147 12.08 6.54 8.63
C SER A 147 11.39 7.73 7.96
N ALA A 148 11.68 8.97 8.36
CA ALA A 148 11.14 10.15 7.69
C ALA A 148 11.41 10.13 6.18
N ARG A 149 12.68 9.92 5.78
CA ARG A 149 13.07 9.84 4.36
C ARG A 149 12.38 8.67 3.65
N LEU A 150 12.24 7.52 4.31
CA LEU A 150 11.52 6.38 3.74
C LEU A 150 10.05 6.74 3.45
N PHE A 151 9.34 7.32 4.42
CA PHE A 151 7.95 7.75 4.24
C PHE A 151 7.80 8.81 3.15
N GLN A 152 8.75 9.73 3.03
CA GLN A 152 8.76 10.72 1.97
C GLN A 152 8.99 10.08 0.60
N GLN A 153 9.87 9.08 0.51
CA GLN A 153 10.13 8.37 -0.75
C GLN A 153 8.90 7.59 -1.21
N ILE A 154 8.26 6.84 -0.29
CA ILE A 154 7.00 6.14 -0.58
C ILE A 154 5.96 7.14 -1.09
N ALA A 155 5.72 8.24 -0.35
CA ALA A 155 4.77 9.26 -0.77
C ALA A 155 5.10 9.91 -2.12
N LYS A 156 6.38 10.01 -2.51
CA LYS A 156 6.75 10.49 -3.84
C LYS A 156 6.36 9.48 -4.93
N GLU A 157 6.55 8.19 -4.67
CA GLU A 157 6.20 7.13 -5.62
C GLU A 157 4.67 6.94 -5.75
N GLU A 158 3.91 7.21 -4.68
CA GLU A 158 2.44 7.20 -4.74
C GLU A 158 1.85 8.16 -5.77
N GLU A 159 2.53 9.25 -6.11
CA GLU A 159 2.05 10.18 -7.15
C GLU A 159 1.84 9.46 -8.48
N GLU A 160 2.72 8.51 -8.77
CA GLU A 160 2.67 7.72 -10.00
C GLU A 160 1.60 6.61 -9.92
N HIS A 161 1.41 5.98 -8.76
CA HIS A 161 0.31 5.04 -8.53
C HIS A 161 -1.04 5.72 -8.76
N ILE A 162 -1.20 6.93 -8.20
CA ILE A 162 -2.41 7.75 -8.36
C ILE A 162 -2.60 8.15 -9.83
N ARG A 163 -1.54 8.53 -10.54
CA ARG A 163 -1.60 8.85 -11.98
C ARG A 163 -2.11 7.66 -12.77
N LEU A 164 -1.54 6.47 -12.55
CA LEU A 164 -1.93 5.24 -13.23
C LEU A 164 -3.38 4.84 -12.90
N ALA A 165 -3.77 4.90 -11.63
CA ALA A 165 -5.13 4.60 -11.21
C ALA A 165 -6.17 5.56 -11.81
N LYS A 166 -5.83 6.85 -11.92
CA LYS A 166 -6.68 7.85 -12.60
C LYS A 166 -6.78 7.63 -14.10
N ALA A 167 -5.67 7.26 -14.76
CA ALA A 167 -5.67 6.96 -16.19
C ALA A 167 -6.68 5.84 -16.54
N VAL A 168 -6.77 4.81 -15.69
CA VAL A 168 -7.77 3.74 -15.88
C VAL A 168 -9.20 4.30 -15.96
N ILE A 169 -9.53 5.29 -15.12
CA ILE A 169 -10.84 5.94 -15.09
C ILE A 169 -11.01 6.88 -16.29
N GLU A 170 -10.00 7.70 -16.59
CA GLU A 170 -10.02 8.69 -17.67
C GLU A 170 -10.22 8.05 -19.05
N TYR A 171 -9.59 6.89 -19.28
CA TYR A 171 -9.76 6.11 -20.51
C TYR A 171 -10.96 5.16 -20.46
N ASN A 172 -11.85 5.29 -19.47
CA ASN A 172 -13.04 4.46 -19.29
C ASN A 172 -12.71 2.95 -19.41
N PHE A 173 -11.64 2.51 -18.74
CA PHE A 173 -11.16 1.13 -18.71
C PHE A 173 -10.69 0.58 -20.08
N GLN A 174 -10.46 1.45 -21.06
CA GLN A 174 -9.96 1.16 -22.41
C GLN A 174 -8.63 1.88 -22.67
N VAL A 175 -7.67 1.70 -21.76
CA VAL A 175 -6.34 2.30 -21.88
C VAL A 175 -5.64 1.78 -23.16
N PRO A 176 -5.05 2.64 -24.00
CA PRO A 176 -4.32 2.22 -25.20
C PRO A 176 -3.14 1.30 -24.90
N ASP A 177 -2.86 0.34 -25.79
CA ASP A 177 -1.75 -0.60 -25.61
C ASP A 177 -0.37 0.08 -25.58
N ASP A 178 -0.24 1.27 -26.20
CA ASP A 178 0.97 2.10 -26.24
C ASP A 178 1.07 3.13 -25.10
N PHE A 179 0.16 3.08 -24.12
CA PHE A 179 0.21 3.94 -22.94
C PHE A 179 1.53 3.77 -22.19
N ASN A 180 2.13 4.86 -21.73
CA ASN A 180 3.37 4.79 -20.97
C ASN A 180 3.10 4.25 -19.54
N TYR A 181 3.38 2.95 -19.36
CA TYR A 181 3.31 2.25 -18.08
C TYR A 181 4.55 2.41 -17.21
N ALA A 182 5.58 3.12 -17.70
CA ALA A 182 6.81 3.30 -16.94
C ALA A 182 6.54 4.19 -15.73
N ILE A 183 6.86 3.64 -14.56
CA ILE A 183 7.00 4.38 -13.31
C ILE A 183 8.44 4.86 -13.28
N ASP A 184 8.67 6.17 -13.40
CA ASP A 184 10.01 6.74 -13.36
C ASP A 184 10.58 6.64 -11.92
N GLY A 185 11.23 5.50 -11.62
CA GLY A 185 11.91 5.22 -10.36
C GLY A 185 13.41 5.03 -10.58
N LEU A 186 14.23 5.81 -9.88
CA LEU A 186 15.70 5.70 -9.91
C LEU A 186 16.16 4.26 -9.56
N PRO A 187 17.27 3.77 -10.12
CA PRO A 187 17.78 2.44 -9.81
C PRO A 187 18.09 2.28 -8.32
N LEU A 188 17.87 1.06 -7.80
CA LEU A 188 18.16 0.61 -6.43
C LEU A 188 19.61 0.81 -5.95
N GLU A 189 20.52 1.25 -6.84
CA GLU A 189 21.97 1.34 -6.61
C GLU A 189 22.39 2.46 -5.61
N GLN A 190 21.48 3.33 -5.18
CA GLN A 190 21.78 4.39 -4.19
C GLN A 190 21.49 4.03 -2.73
N TYR A 191 20.92 2.86 -2.45
CA TYR A 191 20.56 2.46 -1.08
C TYR A 191 21.28 1.18 -0.60
N GLY A 192 22.24 0.69 -1.38
CA GLY A 192 23.22 -0.29 -0.96
C GLY A 192 24.35 0.37 -0.17
N GLU A 193 24.08 0.66 1.10
CA GLU A 193 24.97 0.98 2.24
C GLU A 193 24.23 1.97 3.16
N ILE A 194 23.20 1.48 3.86
CA ILE A 194 22.75 2.02 5.14
C ILE A 194 22.61 0.85 6.12
#